data_AF-A0A1B3LPZ0-F1
#
_entry.id   AF-A0A1B3LPZ0-F1
#
_cell.length_a   1.000
_cell.length_b   1.000
_cell.length_c   1.000
_cell.angle_alpha   90.00
_cell.angle_beta   90.00
_cell.angle_gamma   90.00
#
_symmetry.space_group_name_H-M   'P 1'
#
loop_
_entity.id
_entity.type
_entity.pdbx_description
1 polymer ?
#
loop_
_entity_poly.entity_id
_entity_poly.type
_entity_poly.pdbx_seq_one_letter_code
_entity_poly.pdbx_strand_id
1 'polypeptide(L)'
;MNTEHTVSFADAAILDFLERASDAELDGLDFGVIGMDDAARVTRYNRFESTAAGLSPDRVLGHALFTVVAPCMNNFMIAQRFEDAQQDGSALDDIIDYVLTLRMRPVKVKLRLLARPGSALRYVLVHRQA
;
A
#
# COMPACT_ATOMS: atom_id res chain seq x y z
N MET A 1 25.55 9.29 10.17
CA MET A 1 25.11 10.11 9.02
C MET A 1 23.61 9.85 8.90
N ASN A 2 22.80 10.69 9.54
CA ASN A 2 21.35 10.54 9.54
C ASN A 2 20.81 11.38 8.39
N THR A 3 20.65 10.76 7.24
CA THR A 3 19.92 11.39 6.13
C THR A 3 18.46 11.13 6.43
N GLU A 4 17.78 12.10 7.04
CA GLU A 4 16.32 12.16 7.12
C GLU A 4 15.80 12.30 5.69
N HIS A 5 15.69 11.17 4.97
CA HIS A 5 15.03 11.14 3.68
C HIS A 5 13.54 11.30 3.94
N THR A 6 13.06 12.54 3.92
CA THR A 6 11.64 12.88 3.93
C THR A 6 11.04 12.51 2.58
N VAL A 7 10.86 11.22 2.33
CA VAL A 7 10.17 10.71 1.15
C VAL A 7 8.68 10.98 1.31
N SER A 8 8.07 11.63 0.32
CA SER A 8 6.66 12.03 0.37
C SER A 8 5.75 11.07 -0.40
N PHE A 9 4.48 10.99 0.00
CA PHE A 9 3.45 10.16 -0.67
C PHE A 9 3.33 10.45 -2.18
N ALA A 10 3.56 11.70 -2.60
CA ALA A 10 3.42 12.15 -3.99
C ALA A 10 4.72 12.10 -4.78
N ASP A 11 5.82 11.60 -4.21
CA ASP A 11 7.11 11.55 -4.88
C ASP A 11 7.04 10.59 -6.09
N ALA A 12 7.53 11.00 -7.26
CA ALA A 12 7.56 10.17 -8.45
C ALA A 12 8.52 8.97 -8.27
N ALA A 13 9.59 9.13 -7.50
CA ALA A 13 10.57 8.08 -7.23
C ALA A 13 10.21 7.17 -6.04
N ILE A 14 8.98 7.30 -5.50
CA ILE A 14 8.55 6.56 -4.31
C ILE A 14 8.70 5.04 -4.49
N LEU A 15 8.39 4.52 -5.67
CA LEU A 15 8.43 3.08 -5.90
C LEU A 15 9.86 2.53 -5.82
N ASP A 16 10.84 3.27 -6.35
CA ASP A 16 12.26 2.89 -6.28
C ASP A 16 12.78 2.91 -4.84
N PHE A 17 12.29 3.84 -4.01
CA PHE A 17 12.57 3.86 -2.59
C PHE A 17 11.95 2.64 -1.88
N LEU A 18 10.67 2.35 -2.11
CA LEU A 18 9.97 1.24 -1.46
C LEU A 18 10.60 -0.13 -1.77
N GLU A 19 11.08 -0.33 -3.00
CA GLU A 19 11.76 -1.57 -3.41
C GLU A 19 13.11 -1.80 -2.71
N ARG A 20 13.74 -0.74 -2.20
CA ARG A 20 15.06 -0.79 -1.55
C ARG A 20 15.00 -0.57 -0.04
N ALA A 21 13.92 0.02 0.44
CA ALA A 21 13.71 0.34 1.84
C ALA A 21 13.58 -0.92 2.70
N SER A 22 14.16 -0.85 3.89
CA SER A 22 13.94 -1.80 4.95
C SER A 22 12.62 -1.53 5.67
N ASP A 23 12.08 -2.55 6.36
CA ASP A 23 10.84 -2.39 7.14
C ASP A 23 10.95 -1.27 8.19
N ALA A 24 12.15 -1.04 8.74
CA ALA A 24 12.41 0.05 9.69
C ALA A 24 12.32 1.45 9.04
N GLU A 25 12.74 1.58 7.77
CA GLU A 25 12.57 2.83 7.02
C GLU A 25 11.11 3.06 6.64
N LEU A 26 10.38 2.01 6.29
CA LEU A 26 8.93 2.08 6.04
C LEU A 26 8.14 2.51 7.29
N ASP A 27 8.58 2.08 8.47
CA ASP A 27 7.99 2.45 9.76
C ASP A 27 8.21 3.93 10.15
N GLY A 28 9.16 4.60 9.52
CA GLY A 28 9.45 6.02 9.67
C GLY A 28 8.61 6.94 8.79
N LEU A 29 7.78 6.39 7.89
CA LEU A 29 6.96 7.17 6.97
C LEU A 29 5.69 7.71 7.63
N ASP A 30 5.27 8.90 7.20
CA ASP A 30 4.05 9.58 7.65
C ASP A 30 2.78 9.14 6.90
N PHE A 31 2.85 8.02 6.18
CA PHE A 31 1.74 7.42 5.46
C PHE A 31 1.79 5.90 5.53
N GLY A 32 0.66 5.25 5.28
CA GLY A 32 0.55 3.80 5.31
C GLY A 32 1.19 3.16 4.08
N VAL A 33 1.93 2.08 4.28
CA VAL A 33 2.52 1.27 3.20
C VAL A 33 2.07 -0.17 3.35
N ILE A 34 1.46 -0.69 2.29
CA ILE A 34 1.06 -2.09 2.17
C ILE A 34 1.70 -2.64 0.90
N GLY A 35 2.68 -3.54 1.04
CA GLY A 35 3.29 -4.25 -0.08
C GLY A 35 2.73 -5.66 -0.19
N MET A 36 2.45 -6.11 -1.41
CA MET A 36 1.89 -7.41 -1.71
C MET A 36 2.61 -8.11 -2.86
N ASP A 37 2.64 -9.44 -2.83
CA ASP A 37 3.19 -10.29 -3.89
C ASP A 37 2.23 -10.42 -5.09
N ASP A 38 2.60 -11.25 -6.07
CA ASP A 38 1.82 -11.59 -7.27
C ASP A 38 0.46 -12.26 -6.96
N ALA A 39 0.37 -12.99 -5.85
CA ALA A 39 -0.84 -13.60 -5.32
C ALA A 39 -1.68 -12.65 -4.43
N ALA A 40 -1.33 -11.35 -4.39
CA ALA A 40 -1.96 -10.33 -3.56
C ALA A 40 -1.92 -10.64 -2.05
N ARG A 41 -0.90 -11.39 -1.60
CA ARG A 41 -0.63 -11.61 -0.18
C ARG A 41 0.26 -10.49 0.33
N VAL A 42 -0.06 -9.98 1.51
CA VAL A 42 0.69 -8.88 2.10
C VAL A 42 2.06 -9.38 2.57
N THR A 43 3.12 -8.76 2.07
CA THR A 43 4.52 -9.06 2.41
C THR A 43 5.21 -7.90 3.12
N ARG A 44 4.65 -6.69 3.04
CA ARG A 44 5.13 -5.49 3.73
C ARG A 44 3.96 -4.74 4.33
N TYR A 45 4.10 -4.30 5.57
CA TYR A 45 3.06 -3.58 6.29
C TYR A 45 3.69 -2.70 7.36
N ASN A 46 3.61 -1.38 7.21
CA ASN A 46 4.30 -0.47 8.12
C ASN A 46 3.49 -0.14 9.39
N ARG A 47 4.21 0.38 10.40
CA ARG A 47 3.66 0.77 11.71
C ARG A 47 2.60 1.86 11.61
N PHE A 48 2.74 2.80 10.66
CA PHE A 48 1.76 3.86 10.46
C PHE A 48 0.40 3.27 10.09
N GLU A 49 0.36 2.39 9.10
CA GLU A 49 -0.88 1.71 8.68
C GLU A 49 -1.43 0.82 9.80
N SER A 50 -0.56 0.08 10.49
CA SER A 50 -0.95 -0.76 11.62
C SER A 50 -1.68 0.03 12.71
N THR A 51 -1.12 1.18 13.09
CA THR A 51 -1.68 2.04 14.13
C THR A 51 -3.00 2.65 13.68
N ALA A 52 -3.07 3.13 12.45
CA ALA A 52 -4.23 3.85 11.94
C ALA A 52 -5.40 2.93 11.54
N ALA A 53 -5.12 1.72 11.06
CA ALA A 53 -6.11 0.68 10.81
C ALA A 53 -6.48 -0.12 12.07
N GLY A 54 -5.62 -0.12 13.10
CA GLY A 54 -5.79 -0.92 14.31
C GLY A 54 -5.66 -2.43 14.06
N LEU A 55 -4.83 -2.82 13.08
CA LEU A 55 -4.50 -4.20 12.74
C LEU A 55 -3.01 -4.44 13.00
N SER A 56 -2.68 -5.48 13.75
CA SER A 56 -1.27 -5.84 13.99
C SER A 56 -0.64 -6.49 12.74
N PRO A 57 0.66 -6.32 12.50
CA PRO A 57 1.35 -6.95 11.36
C PRO A 57 1.15 -8.47 11.31
N ASP A 58 1.12 -9.16 12.46
CA ASP A 58 0.90 -10.62 12.53
C ASP A 58 -0.44 -11.08 11.94
N ARG A 59 -1.46 -10.21 11.93
CA ARG A 59 -2.78 -10.49 11.35
C ARG A 59 -2.88 -10.17 9.86
N VAL A 60 -1.87 -9.48 9.33
CA VAL A 60 -1.89 -8.91 7.99
C VAL A 60 -0.87 -9.61 7.10
N LEU A 61 0.37 -9.74 7.56
CA LEU A 61 1.45 -10.38 6.81
C LEU A 61 1.10 -11.83 6.47
N GLY A 62 1.40 -12.24 5.23
CA GLY A 62 1.09 -13.56 4.67
C GLY A 62 -0.38 -13.78 4.26
N HIS A 63 -1.29 -12.86 4.63
CA HIS A 63 -2.71 -12.97 4.33
C HIS A 63 -3.06 -12.22 3.03
N ALA A 64 -4.11 -12.67 2.36
CA ALA A 64 -4.58 -12.04 1.13
C ALA A 64 -5.20 -10.66 1.43
N LEU A 65 -4.69 -9.62 0.77
CA LEU A 65 -5.10 -8.23 1.00
C LEU A 65 -6.59 -8.04 0.70
N PHE A 66 -7.04 -8.46 -0.48
CA PHE A 66 -8.39 -8.17 -0.98
C PHE A 66 -9.47 -9.10 -0.43
N THR A 67 -9.15 -10.26 0.13
CA THR A 67 -10.18 -11.20 0.62
C THR A 67 -10.20 -11.33 2.14
N VAL A 68 -9.07 -11.09 2.81
CA VAL A 68 -8.96 -11.28 4.27
C VAL A 68 -8.75 -9.96 5.00
N VAL A 69 -7.74 -9.17 4.58
CA VAL A 69 -7.29 -8.00 5.35
C VAL A 69 -8.19 -6.77 5.10
N ALA A 70 -8.41 -6.45 3.83
CA ALA A 70 -9.16 -5.28 3.39
C ALA A 70 -10.15 -5.64 2.26
N PRO A 71 -11.25 -6.36 2.56
CA PRO A 71 -12.27 -6.72 1.57
C PRO A 71 -12.91 -5.52 0.87
N CYS A 72 -12.93 -4.35 1.53
CA CYS A 72 -13.41 -3.12 0.89
C CYS A 72 -12.57 -2.72 -0.32
N MET A 73 -11.26 -3.03 -0.33
CA MET A 73 -10.37 -2.74 -1.46
C MET A 73 -10.55 -3.73 -2.63
N ASN A 74 -11.34 -4.79 -2.46
CA ASN A 74 -11.66 -5.75 -3.52
C ASN A 74 -12.74 -5.21 -4.46
N ASN A 75 -12.36 -4.23 -5.28
CA ASN A 75 -13.24 -3.58 -6.22
C ASN A 75 -12.48 -3.14 -7.48
N PHE A 76 -13.24 -2.68 -8.48
CA PHE A 76 -12.72 -2.28 -9.78
C PHE A 76 -11.75 -1.07 -9.74
N MET A 77 -11.78 -0.26 -8.67
CA MET A 77 -10.91 0.91 -8.55
C MET A 77 -9.51 0.53 -8.03
N ILE A 78 -9.35 -0.64 -7.40
CA ILE A 78 -8.10 -1.04 -6.73
C ILE A 78 -7.66 -2.42 -7.18
N ALA A 79 -8.33 -3.49 -6.73
CA ALA A 79 -7.94 -4.86 -7.03
C ALA A 79 -7.85 -5.12 -8.54
N GLN A 80 -8.88 -4.72 -9.29
CA GLN A 80 -8.90 -4.90 -10.74
C GLN A 80 -7.80 -4.09 -11.44
N ARG A 81 -7.42 -2.90 -10.93
CA ARG A 81 -6.32 -2.11 -11.51
C ARG A 81 -4.98 -2.83 -11.41
N PHE A 82 -4.73 -3.54 -10.32
CA PHE A 82 -3.54 -4.37 -10.19
C PHE A 82 -3.58 -5.60 -11.09
N GLU A 83 -4.75 -6.21 -11.26
CA GLU A 83 -4.95 -7.34 -12.16
C GLU A 83 -4.74 -6.93 -13.62
N ASP A 84 -5.36 -5.83 -14.07
CA ASP A 84 -5.22 -5.28 -15.42
C ASP A 84 -3.75 -4.94 -15.71
N ALA A 85 -3.07 -4.23 -14.79
CA ALA A 85 -1.65 -3.90 -14.95
C ALA A 85 -0.75 -5.14 -15.03
N GLN A 86 -1.08 -6.19 -14.27
CA GLN A 86 -0.36 -7.47 -14.33
C GLN A 86 -0.61 -8.21 -15.65
N GLN A 87 -1.86 -8.26 -16.12
CA GLN A 87 -2.23 -8.92 -17.37
C GLN A 87 -1.64 -8.23 -18.59
N ASP A 88 -1.68 -6.90 -18.61
CA ASP A 88 -1.15 -6.09 -19.70
C ASP A 88 0.38 -5.94 -19.64
N GLY A 89 1.00 -6.34 -18.52
CA GLY A 89 2.43 -6.10 -18.27
C GLY A 89 2.77 -4.61 -18.27
N SER A 90 1.86 -3.77 -17.76
CA SER A 90 2.01 -2.32 -17.70
C SER A 90 2.33 -1.84 -16.28
N ALA A 91 2.92 -0.65 -16.18
CA ALA A 91 3.13 -0.01 -14.89
C ALA A 91 1.83 0.65 -14.41
N LEU A 92 1.57 0.57 -13.11
CA LEU A 92 0.47 1.24 -12.43
C LEU A 92 1.05 2.29 -11.50
N ASP A 93 0.62 3.54 -11.66
CA ASP A 93 0.86 4.64 -10.72
C ASP A 93 -0.36 5.56 -10.75
N ASP A 94 -1.38 5.19 -9.99
CA ASP A 94 -2.65 5.91 -9.93
C ASP A 94 -2.94 6.39 -8.51
N ILE A 95 -3.36 7.64 -8.36
CA ILE A 95 -3.85 8.20 -7.09
C ILE A 95 -5.37 8.33 -7.15
N ILE A 96 -6.06 7.74 -6.18
CA ILE A 96 -7.52 7.77 -6.08
C ILE A 96 -7.96 8.26 -4.71
N ASP A 97 -9.02 9.06 -4.68
CA ASP A 97 -9.74 9.38 -3.45
C ASP A 97 -10.61 8.18 -3.05
N TYR A 98 -10.52 7.74 -1.81
CA TYR A 98 -11.20 6.55 -1.33
C TYR A 98 -11.71 6.72 0.11
N VAL A 99 -12.66 5.86 0.51
CA VAL A 99 -13.20 5.84 1.87
C VAL A 99 -13.01 4.46 2.48
N LEU A 100 -12.18 4.38 3.51
CA LEU A 100 -12.01 3.15 4.28
C LEU A 100 -13.09 3.08 5.36
N THR A 101 -13.86 2.01 5.39
CA THR A 101 -14.96 1.79 6.35
C THR A 101 -14.60 0.76 7.43
N LEU A 102 -13.31 0.55 7.68
CA LEU A 102 -12.83 -0.41 8.66
C LEU A 102 -13.40 -0.10 10.06
N ARG A 103 -13.99 -1.10 10.71
CA ARG A 103 -14.67 -0.98 12.03
C ARG A 103 -15.77 0.09 12.11
N MET A 104 -16.54 0.28 11.04
CA MET A 104 -17.74 1.14 11.03
C MET A 104 -17.49 2.65 11.19
N ARG A 105 -16.24 3.13 11.03
CA ARG A 105 -15.93 4.56 10.93
C ARG A 105 -15.37 4.87 9.53
N PRO A 106 -16.16 5.51 8.65
CA PRO A 106 -15.67 5.94 7.34
C PRO A 106 -14.56 6.99 7.50
N VAL A 107 -13.38 6.70 6.95
CA VAL A 107 -12.23 7.61 6.91
C VAL A 107 -11.92 7.91 5.45
N LYS A 108 -11.89 9.20 5.09
CA LYS A 108 -11.44 9.65 3.77
C LYS A 108 -9.92 9.53 3.69
N VAL A 109 -9.45 8.87 2.65
CA VAL A 109 -8.03 8.65 2.39
C VAL A 109 -7.73 8.88 0.91
N LYS A 110 -6.47 9.16 0.61
CA LYS A 110 -5.94 9.01 -0.74
C LYS A 110 -5.17 7.70 -0.81
N LEU A 111 -5.52 6.88 -1.79
CA LEU A 111 -4.77 5.68 -2.10
C LEU A 111 -3.87 5.96 -3.30
N ARG A 112 -2.62 5.48 -3.25
CA ARG A 112 -1.76 5.42 -4.42
C ARG A 112 -1.45 3.97 -4.74
N LEU A 113 -1.77 3.55 -5.95
CA LEU A 113 -1.60 2.19 -6.43
C LEU A 113 -0.32 2.15 -7.26
N LEU A 114 0.63 1.33 -6.84
CA LEU A 114 1.95 1.24 -7.47
C LEU A 114 2.24 -0.19 -7.87
N ALA A 115 2.47 -0.42 -9.16
CA ALA A 115 2.97 -1.69 -9.68
C ALA A 115 3.92 -1.43 -10.84
N ARG A 116 4.94 -2.27 -10.97
CA ARG A 116 5.88 -2.23 -12.08
C ARG A 116 6.05 -3.62 -12.67
N PRO A 117 6.04 -3.77 -14.01
CA PRO A 117 6.30 -5.05 -14.65
C PRO A 117 7.66 -5.59 -14.24
N GLY A 118 7.70 -6.87 -13.85
CA GLY A 118 8.93 -7.53 -13.39
C GLY A 118 9.35 -7.21 -11.95
N SER A 119 8.64 -6.32 -11.24
CA SER A 119 8.84 -6.18 -9.79
C SER A 119 8.18 -7.33 -9.05
N ALA A 120 8.84 -7.82 -8.01
CA ALA A 120 8.31 -8.88 -7.15
C ALA A 120 7.16 -8.39 -6.28
N LEU A 121 7.08 -7.07 -6.03
CA LEU A 121 6.14 -6.46 -5.11
C LEU A 121 5.32 -5.36 -5.78
N ARG A 122 4.09 -5.22 -5.30
CA ARG A 122 3.16 -4.15 -5.65
C ARG A 122 2.75 -3.46 -4.37
N TYR A 123 2.48 -2.16 -4.43
CA TYR A 123 2.23 -1.37 -3.24
C TYR A 123 0.90 -0.61 -3.32
N VAL A 124 0.21 -0.57 -2.18
CA VAL A 124 -0.88 0.35 -1.91
C VAL A 124 -0.39 1.30 -0.82
N LEU A 125 -0.30 2.58 -1.15
CA LEU A 125 0.00 3.63 -0.18
C LEU A 125 -1.29 4.25 0.32
N VAL A 126 -1.37 4.52 1.62
CA VAL A 126 -2.56 5.05 2.29
C VAL A 126 -2.21 6.38 2.94
N HIS A 127 -2.65 7.48 2.34
CA HIS A 127 -2.50 8.80 2.90
C HIS A 127 -3.80 9.26 3.54
N ARG A 128 -3.81 9.34 4.88
CA ARG A 128 -4.96 9.82 5.65
C ARG A 128 -4.86 11.34 5.76
N GLN A 129 -5.86 12.06 5.26
CA GLN A 129 -5.94 13.50 5.53
C GLN A 129 -6.43 13.67 6.97
N ALA A 130 -5.59 14.26 7.82
CA ALA A 130 -5.94 14.62 9.20
C ALA A 130 -7.01 15.72 9.24
#